data_AF-A0A1C5EK70-F1
#
_entry.id   AF-A0A1C5EK70-F1
#
_cell.length_a   1.000
_cell.length_b   1.000
_cell.length_c   1.000
_cell.angle_alpha   90.00
_cell.angle_beta   90.00
_cell.angle_gamma   90.00
#
_symmetry.space_group_name_H-M   'P 1'
#
loop_
_entity.id
_entity.type
_entity.pdbx_description
1 polymer ?
#
loop_
_entity_poly.entity_id
_entity_poly.type
_entity_poly.pdbx_seq_one_letter_code
_entity_poly.pdbx_strand_id
1 'polypeptide(L)'
;MVTPETGFLPGLELSRILYDEAVRPLLDEEYPGLRYAAARVGAGSEVLGFDTARSTDHEWGPRLNLFLTPEEAARHGSGLHRLLAERLPKQVRGWPTHFRHRDPEGPVGHMAPTDGPVNHRVSVDDVGGWLHTRLGLAPGSGEPTVRDWLAMPQQNLAEFTGGAVFHDGLGTLTAARRRLAWYPDQIWRWLLACQWQRVSQEEAFVGRCAEAGDDLGSAVVAGRLVRDLMRLCLLLHRRYAPYGKWLGTAFSRLPVAGELSVSLRSALAAVDYPARERHLCDAYETVAALQNESGLTEPLDPTRRPYHDRPFQVLHAERFAQALAATLTDPELRVLPLTGSVDQWTDNTDLLGRQRPLRAAIEALL
;
A
#
# COMPACT_ATOMS: atom_id res chain seq x y z
N MET A 1 16.20 31.39 10.52
CA MET A 1 16.99 31.70 9.30
C MET A 1 16.54 30.74 8.24
N VAL A 2 15.83 31.24 7.23
CA VAL A 2 15.37 30.44 6.08
C VAL A 2 16.61 30.00 5.33
N THR A 3 16.92 28.71 5.34
CA THR A 3 17.94 28.12 4.47
C THR A 3 17.63 28.50 3.02
N PRO A 4 18.63 28.76 2.16
CA PRO A 4 18.39 29.03 0.73
C PRO A 4 17.49 27.95 0.15
N GLU A 5 16.62 28.31 -0.81
CA GLU A 5 15.63 27.44 -1.44
C GLU A 5 16.26 26.14 -1.97
N THR A 6 16.45 25.14 -1.10
CA THR A 6 16.84 23.81 -1.53
C THR A 6 15.67 23.28 -2.34
N GLY A 7 15.85 23.21 -3.66
CA GLY A 7 14.83 22.72 -4.57
C GLY A 7 14.35 21.34 -4.13
N PHE A 8 13.03 21.14 -4.09
CA PHE A 8 12.46 19.83 -3.82
C PHE A 8 12.96 18.82 -4.86
N LEU A 9 13.46 17.69 -4.38
CA LEU A 9 13.78 16.52 -5.18
C LEU A 9 12.87 15.38 -4.75
N PRO A 10 12.46 14.46 -5.64
CA PRO A 10 11.82 13.22 -5.22
C PRO A 10 12.74 12.42 -4.28
N GLY A 11 12.19 11.89 -3.19
CA GLY A 11 12.97 11.21 -2.15
C GLY A 11 13.69 9.95 -2.66
N LEU A 12 13.12 9.24 -3.65
CA LEU A 12 13.80 8.12 -4.31
C LEU A 12 15.05 8.56 -5.10
N GLU A 13 14.99 9.73 -5.72
CA GLU A 13 16.14 10.32 -6.42
C GLU A 13 17.23 10.72 -5.42
N LEU A 14 16.84 11.40 -4.33
CA LEU A 14 17.77 11.79 -3.27
C LEU A 14 18.43 10.56 -2.59
N SER A 15 17.66 9.48 -2.40
CA SER A 15 18.16 8.22 -1.86
C SER A 15 19.16 7.54 -2.80
N ARG A 16 18.92 7.61 -4.12
CA ARG A 16 19.86 7.10 -5.13
C ARG A 16 21.16 7.90 -5.14
N ILE A 17 21.08 9.23 -5.07
CA ILE A 17 22.27 10.10 -5.00
C ILE A 17 23.09 9.79 -3.74
N LEU A 18 22.44 9.64 -2.57
CA LEU A 18 23.12 9.21 -1.35
C LEU A 18 23.84 7.87 -1.54
N TYR A 19 23.19 6.91 -2.21
CA TYR A 19 23.78 5.61 -2.47
C TYR A 19 25.02 5.72 -3.35
N ASP A 20 24.87 6.33 -4.53
CA ASP A 20 25.89 6.35 -5.57
C ASP A 20 27.12 7.20 -5.17
N GLU A 21 26.90 8.34 -4.51
CA GLU A 21 27.97 9.31 -4.23
C GLU A 21 28.61 9.14 -2.86
N ALA A 22 27.96 8.48 -1.90
CA ALA A 22 28.46 8.41 -0.53
C ALA A 22 28.50 6.99 0.03
N VAL A 23 27.38 6.27 0.05
CA VAL A 23 27.32 4.95 0.70
C VAL A 23 28.15 3.92 -0.06
N ARG A 24 27.95 3.78 -1.38
CA ARG A 24 28.65 2.78 -2.19
C ARG A 24 30.18 2.97 -2.14
N PRO A 25 30.75 4.18 -2.36
CA PRO A 25 32.20 4.37 -2.25
C PRO A 25 32.78 3.96 -0.89
N LEU A 26 32.09 4.25 0.22
CA LEU A 26 32.53 3.86 1.56
C LEU A 26 32.50 2.33 1.77
N LEU A 27 31.50 1.65 1.22
CA LEU A 27 31.43 0.18 1.26
C LEU A 27 32.54 -0.45 0.41
N ASP A 28 32.79 0.10 -0.78
CA ASP A 28 33.84 -0.40 -1.69
C ASP A 28 35.25 -0.21 -1.08
N GLU A 29 35.48 0.86 -0.31
CA GLU A 29 36.73 1.16 0.40
C GLU A 29 36.95 0.28 1.65
N GLU A 30 35.98 0.28 2.56
CA GLU A 30 36.17 -0.27 3.92
C GLU A 30 35.74 -1.74 4.04
N TYR A 31 34.89 -2.21 3.13
CA TYR A 31 34.36 -3.59 3.10
C TYR A 31 34.50 -4.22 1.70
N PRO A 32 35.73 -4.28 1.13
CA PRO A 32 35.93 -4.82 -0.20
C PRO A 32 35.46 -6.29 -0.27
N GLY A 33 34.56 -6.58 -1.21
CA GLY A 33 34.00 -7.91 -1.43
C GLY A 33 32.75 -8.23 -0.60
N LEU A 34 32.28 -7.32 0.26
CA LEU A 34 31.00 -7.47 0.94
C LEU A 34 29.86 -7.53 -0.08
N ARG A 35 29.04 -8.57 0.00
CA ARG A 35 27.85 -8.71 -0.85
C ARG A 35 26.64 -8.15 -0.11
N TYR A 36 25.92 -7.24 -0.75
CA TYR A 36 24.76 -6.60 -0.15
C TYR A 36 23.71 -6.26 -1.20
N ALA A 37 22.53 -5.84 -0.75
CA ALA A 37 21.58 -5.08 -1.55
C ALA A 37 21.40 -3.69 -0.96
N ALA A 38 21.20 -2.68 -1.81
CA ALA A 38 20.88 -1.33 -1.41
C ALA A 38 19.58 -0.91 -2.10
N ALA A 39 18.63 -0.42 -1.31
CA ALA A 39 17.31 -0.07 -1.80
C ALA A 39 16.67 1.03 -0.94
N ARG A 40 15.61 1.64 -1.44
CA ARG A 40 14.71 2.49 -0.66
C ARG A 40 13.32 1.86 -0.69
N VAL A 41 12.96 1.13 0.38
CA VAL A 41 11.69 0.38 0.53
C VAL A 41 11.08 0.52 1.92
N GLY A 42 9.79 0.20 2.07
CA GLY A 42 9.06 0.35 3.32
C GLY A 42 8.39 1.73 3.44
N ALA A 43 8.06 2.14 4.67
CA ALA A 43 7.22 3.32 4.90
C ALA A 43 7.87 4.61 4.38
N GLY A 44 7.05 5.47 3.78
CA GLY A 44 7.44 6.77 3.24
C GLY A 44 6.55 7.17 2.06
N SER A 45 6.29 8.45 1.87
CA SER A 45 5.52 8.92 0.71
C SER A 45 6.30 8.76 -0.60
N GLU A 46 7.62 8.86 -0.51
CA GLU A 46 8.56 8.80 -1.63
C GLU A 46 8.59 7.42 -2.27
N VAL A 47 8.37 6.34 -1.51
CA VAL A 47 8.46 4.98 -2.05
C VAL A 47 7.39 4.67 -3.09
N LEU A 48 6.30 5.45 -3.13
CA LEU A 48 5.25 5.37 -4.15
C LEU A 48 5.27 6.58 -5.11
N GLY A 49 6.24 7.48 -4.95
CA GLY A 49 6.33 8.74 -5.67
C GLY A 49 5.15 9.68 -5.37
N PHE A 50 4.69 9.69 -4.11
CA PHE A 50 3.63 10.59 -3.62
C PHE A 50 4.17 11.70 -2.73
N ASP A 51 5.48 11.78 -2.55
CA ASP A 51 6.10 12.85 -1.81
C ASP A 51 5.99 14.19 -2.55
N THR A 52 5.95 15.24 -1.76
CA THR A 52 5.87 16.62 -2.23
C THR A 52 6.85 17.46 -1.44
N ALA A 53 7.02 18.73 -1.81
CA ALA A 53 7.81 19.67 -1.03
C ALA A 53 7.38 19.74 0.46
N ARG A 54 6.10 19.47 0.78
CA ARG A 54 5.66 19.39 2.18
C ARG A 54 6.27 18.22 2.92
N SER A 55 6.48 17.07 2.27
CA SER A 55 7.00 15.85 2.91
C SER A 55 8.39 16.05 3.53
N THR A 56 9.14 17.08 3.13
CA THR A 56 10.49 17.33 3.64
C THR A 56 10.51 17.81 5.10
N ASP A 57 9.34 18.10 5.68
CA ASP A 57 9.21 18.50 7.08
C ASP A 57 9.48 17.35 8.07
N HIS A 58 9.27 16.09 7.66
CA HIS A 58 9.59 14.92 8.48
C HIS A 58 9.70 13.59 7.73
N GLU A 59 10.49 12.66 8.29
CA GLU A 59 10.65 11.26 7.85
C GLU A 59 10.93 11.11 6.33
N TRP A 60 11.48 12.16 5.73
CA TRP A 60 11.88 12.26 4.34
C TRP A 60 13.32 12.78 4.28
N GLY A 61 14.09 12.36 3.29
CA GLY A 61 15.46 12.85 3.09
C GLY A 61 16.40 11.80 2.49
N PRO A 62 17.73 12.02 2.57
CA PRO A 62 18.72 11.03 2.17
C PRO A 62 18.69 9.82 3.10
N ARG A 63 17.99 8.75 2.70
CA ARG A 63 17.82 7.52 3.49
C ARG A 63 17.77 6.30 2.58
N LEU A 64 18.24 5.16 3.04
CA LEU A 64 18.14 3.90 2.30
C LEU A 64 18.23 2.69 3.23
N ASN A 65 18.07 1.50 2.69
CA ASN A 65 18.17 0.22 3.36
C ASN A 65 19.34 -0.55 2.75
N LEU A 66 20.26 -1.02 3.59
CA LEU A 66 21.25 -2.01 3.24
C LEU A 66 20.78 -3.38 3.74
N PHE A 67 20.76 -4.36 2.84
CA PHE A 67 20.44 -5.74 3.17
C PHE A 67 21.66 -6.63 3.00
N LEU A 68 22.01 -7.38 4.03
CA LEU A 68 23.10 -8.34 4.03
C LEU A 68 22.55 -9.75 4.28
N THR A 69 23.44 -10.76 4.26
CA THR A 69 23.10 -12.05 4.88
C THR A 69 22.88 -11.87 6.39
N PRO A 70 22.09 -12.73 7.06
CA PRO A 70 21.88 -12.65 8.51
C PRO A 70 23.20 -12.63 9.30
N GLU A 71 24.17 -13.44 8.88
CA GLU A 71 25.48 -13.55 9.52
C GLU A 71 26.30 -12.26 9.35
N GLU A 72 26.31 -11.69 8.15
CA GLU A 72 27.03 -10.43 7.87
C GLU A 72 26.34 -9.22 8.51
N ALA A 73 25.01 -9.18 8.55
CA ALA A 73 24.26 -8.13 9.24
C ALA A 73 24.61 -8.14 10.75
N ALA A 74 24.61 -9.31 11.37
CA ALA A 74 24.99 -9.47 12.77
C ALA A 74 26.46 -9.11 13.03
N ARG A 75 27.36 -9.49 12.12
CA ARG A 75 28.80 -9.26 12.24
C ARG A 75 29.20 -7.81 12.00
N HIS A 76 28.64 -7.17 10.98
CA HIS A 76 29.10 -5.87 10.47
C HIS A 76 28.17 -4.71 10.77
N GLY A 77 26.92 -4.94 11.17
CA GLY A 77 25.91 -3.87 11.22
C GLY A 77 26.23 -2.70 12.14
N SER A 78 26.77 -2.96 13.34
CA SER A 78 27.19 -1.88 14.25
C SER A 78 28.40 -1.10 13.72
N GLY A 79 29.32 -1.78 13.03
CA GLY A 79 30.48 -1.16 12.38
C GLY A 79 30.07 -0.29 11.18
N LEU A 80 29.19 -0.81 10.32
CA LEU A 80 28.63 -0.09 9.20
C LEU A 80 27.87 1.16 9.63
N HIS A 81 27.05 1.06 10.68
CA HIS A 81 26.35 2.21 11.24
C HIS A 81 27.32 3.29 11.73
N ARG A 82 28.38 2.90 12.47
CA ARG A 82 29.39 3.85 12.95
C ARG A 82 30.14 4.51 11.79
N LEU A 83 30.60 3.71 10.82
CA LEU A 83 31.29 4.19 9.63
C LEU A 83 30.48 5.26 8.91
N LEU A 84 29.21 4.97 8.63
CA LEU A 84 28.31 5.88 7.94
C LEU A 84 28.01 7.14 8.78
N ALA A 85 27.85 7.01 10.09
CA ALA A 85 27.67 8.17 10.97
C ALA A 85 28.88 9.12 10.96
N GLU A 86 30.09 8.58 10.90
CA GLU A 86 31.32 9.37 10.94
C GLU A 86 31.69 9.94 9.57
N ARG A 87 31.47 9.19 8.49
CA ARG A 87 32.04 9.48 7.16
C ARG A 87 31.05 9.98 6.12
N LEU A 88 29.73 9.84 6.31
CA LEU A 88 28.77 10.41 5.36
C LEU A 88 28.90 11.94 5.30
N PRO A 89 28.69 12.54 4.10
CA PRO A 89 28.68 13.99 3.99
C PRO A 89 27.56 14.57 4.85
N LYS A 90 27.76 15.76 5.43
CA LYS A 90 26.72 16.40 6.28
C LYS A 90 25.45 16.73 5.51
N GLN A 91 25.56 16.91 4.20
CA GLN A 91 24.45 17.19 3.31
C GLN A 91 24.62 16.48 1.96
N VAL A 92 23.50 16.13 1.33
CA VAL A 92 23.42 15.67 -0.06
C VAL A 92 22.47 16.60 -0.79
N ARG A 93 22.96 17.28 -1.84
CA ARG A 93 22.16 18.25 -2.62
C ARG A 93 21.46 19.31 -1.76
N GLY A 94 22.13 19.79 -0.71
CA GLY A 94 21.59 20.80 0.21
C GLY A 94 20.65 20.25 1.29
N TRP A 95 20.38 18.94 1.32
CA TRP A 95 19.57 18.28 2.34
C TRP A 95 20.46 17.62 3.39
N PRO A 96 20.25 17.85 4.70
CA PRO A 96 21.03 17.19 5.74
C PRO A 96 20.91 15.66 5.70
N THR A 97 22.00 14.97 5.96
CA THR A 97 22.00 13.51 6.17
C THR A 97 21.73 13.14 7.64
N HIS A 98 21.79 14.13 8.53
CA HIS A 98 21.52 13.97 9.96
C HIS A 98 20.04 14.20 10.28
N PHE A 99 19.46 13.26 11.02
CA PHE A 99 18.14 13.35 11.62
C PHE A 99 18.29 13.54 13.13
N ARG A 100 17.49 14.44 13.72
CA ARG A 100 17.44 14.59 15.18
C ARG A 100 17.04 13.27 15.83
N HIS A 101 17.62 12.99 17.00
CA HIS A 101 17.23 11.84 17.79
C HIS A 101 15.74 11.92 18.13
N ARG A 102 15.11 10.74 18.23
CA ARG A 102 13.68 10.59 18.52
C ARG A 102 13.37 11.22 19.87
N ASP A 103 12.46 12.20 19.87
CA ASP A 103 11.88 12.73 21.09
C ASP A 103 10.90 11.67 21.64
N PRO A 104 10.89 11.36 22.95
CA PRO A 104 9.86 10.51 23.55
C PRO A 104 8.42 10.94 23.21
N GLU A 105 8.18 12.23 22.98
CA GLU A 105 6.86 12.79 22.68
C GLU A 105 6.50 12.80 21.18
N GLY A 106 7.47 12.52 20.28
CA GLY A 106 7.28 12.58 18.84
C GLY A 106 8.08 11.51 18.10
N PRO A 107 7.46 10.44 17.57
CA PRO A 107 8.19 9.33 16.94
C PRO A 107 8.85 9.67 15.60
N VAL A 108 8.82 10.94 15.21
CA VAL A 108 9.00 11.47 13.86
C VAL A 108 10.39 12.10 13.71
N GLY A 109 11.17 11.65 12.74
CA GLY A 109 12.51 12.16 12.46
C GLY A 109 12.51 13.45 11.66
N HIS A 110 13.23 14.46 12.14
CA HIS A 110 13.43 15.73 11.45
C HIS A 110 14.89 15.88 11.04
N MET A 111 15.14 16.24 9.79
CA MET A 111 16.49 16.57 9.33
C MET A 111 16.98 17.85 10.01
N ALA A 112 18.26 17.88 10.39
CA ALA A 112 18.90 19.07 10.92
C ALA A 112 20.40 19.07 10.59
N PRO A 113 21.04 20.25 10.46
CA PRO A 113 22.49 20.33 10.41
C PRO A 113 23.14 19.75 11.67
N THR A 114 24.38 19.26 11.53
CA THR A 114 25.25 18.86 12.64
C THR A 114 26.70 18.99 12.23
N ASP A 115 27.57 19.32 13.19
CA ASP A 115 29.02 19.31 13.03
C ASP A 115 29.62 17.95 13.43
N GLY A 116 28.92 17.20 14.30
CA GLY A 116 29.32 15.88 14.79
C GLY A 116 28.88 14.73 13.87
N PRO A 117 29.08 13.47 14.28
CA PRO A 117 28.60 12.31 13.54
C PRO A 117 27.10 12.42 13.20
N VAL A 118 26.74 11.99 11.99
CA VAL A 118 25.36 12.07 11.51
C VAL A 118 24.56 10.88 12.04
N ASN A 119 23.47 11.15 12.75
CA ASN A 119 22.38 10.19 12.91
C ASN A 119 21.65 10.02 11.57
N HIS A 120 22.18 9.17 10.69
CA HIS A 120 21.62 8.89 9.37
C HIS A 120 20.44 7.93 9.44
N ARG A 121 19.69 7.84 8.32
CA ARG A 121 18.57 6.90 8.14
C ARG A 121 18.88 5.77 7.16
N VAL A 122 20.16 5.38 7.08
CA VAL A 122 20.60 4.14 6.45
C VAL A 122 20.41 2.97 7.42
N SER A 123 19.47 2.05 7.14
CA SER A 123 19.30 0.81 7.93
C SER A 123 20.21 -0.30 7.44
N VAL A 124 20.53 -1.25 8.33
CA VAL A 124 21.31 -2.44 8.01
C VAL A 124 20.54 -3.64 8.55
N ASP A 125 19.98 -4.44 7.66
CA ASP A 125 19.07 -5.55 7.98
C ASP A 125 19.42 -6.78 7.14
N ASP A 126 18.77 -7.92 7.40
CA ASP A 126 18.64 -9.01 6.43
C ASP A 126 17.22 -9.04 5.85
N VAL A 127 17.07 -9.57 4.64
CA VAL A 127 15.76 -9.57 3.95
C VAL A 127 14.70 -10.37 4.72
N GLY A 128 15.07 -11.50 5.32
CA GLY A 128 14.15 -12.36 6.05
C GLY A 128 13.61 -11.70 7.32
N GLY A 129 14.52 -11.14 8.14
CA GLY A 129 14.19 -10.37 9.32
C GLY A 129 13.32 -9.15 9.01
N TRP A 130 13.65 -8.41 7.95
CA TRP A 130 12.85 -7.26 7.53
C TRP A 130 11.43 -7.64 7.13
N LEU A 131 11.28 -8.69 6.29
CA LEU A 131 9.97 -9.19 5.89
C LEU A 131 9.17 -9.71 7.09
N HIS A 132 9.83 -10.33 8.06
CA HIS A 132 9.21 -10.73 9.31
C HIS A 132 8.66 -9.54 10.09
N THR A 133 9.47 -8.51 10.30
CA THR A 133 9.04 -7.32 11.04
C THR A 133 7.91 -6.57 10.32
N ARG A 134 7.97 -6.47 8.99
CA ARG A 134 7.06 -5.59 8.21
C ARG A 134 5.81 -6.28 7.68
N LEU A 135 5.90 -7.57 7.39
CA LEU A 135 4.84 -8.37 6.76
C LEU A 135 4.49 -9.62 7.59
N GLY A 136 5.17 -9.84 8.71
CA GLY A 136 4.93 -10.99 9.57
C GLY A 136 5.46 -12.32 9.01
N LEU A 137 6.09 -12.35 7.84
CA LEU A 137 6.56 -13.59 7.20
C LEU A 137 7.72 -14.21 7.99
N ALA A 138 7.66 -15.51 8.28
CA ALA A 138 8.75 -16.15 9.02
C ALA A 138 10.06 -16.10 8.20
N PRO A 139 11.22 -15.77 8.81
CA PRO A 139 12.50 -15.80 8.10
C PRO A 139 12.78 -17.18 7.51
N GLY A 140 13.23 -17.22 6.25
CA GLY A 140 13.46 -18.47 5.53
C GLY A 140 12.19 -19.20 5.07
N SER A 141 11.00 -18.62 5.26
CA SER A 141 9.78 -19.21 4.73
C SER A 141 9.78 -19.21 3.20
N GLY A 142 9.30 -20.33 2.62
CA GLY A 142 8.98 -20.45 1.20
C GLY A 142 7.79 -19.56 0.81
N GLU A 143 7.07 -19.94 -0.23
CA GLU A 143 5.91 -19.18 -0.72
C GLU A 143 4.93 -18.82 0.41
N PRO A 144 4.46 -17.57 0.54
CA PRO A 144 3.49 -17.21 1.56
C PRO A 144 2.21 -18.04 1.42
N THR A 145 1.69 -18.52 2.54
CA THR A 145 0.43 -19.26 2.61
C THR A 145 -0.76 -18.34 2.35
N VAL A 146 -1.95 -18.92 2.14
CA VAL A 146 -3.21 -18.15 2.05
C VAL A 146 -3.33 -17.20 3.25
N ARG A 147 -3.11 -17.70 4.47
CA ARG A 147 -3.20 -16.91 5.70
C ARG A 147 -2.18 -15.77 5.75
N ASP A 148 -0.96 -16.02 5.28
CA ASP A 148 0.05 -14.97 5.20
C ASP A 148 -0.42 -13.83 4.29
N TRP A 149 -0.92 -14.17 3.11
CA TRP A 149 -1.43 -13.18 2.15
C TRP A 149 -2.64 -12.40 2.69
N LEU A 150 -3.56 -13.04 3.39
CA LEU A 150 -4.73 -12.38 3.97
C LEU A 150 -4.36 -11.48 5.16
N ALA A 151 -3.26 -11.79 5.88
CA ALA A 151 -2.79 -11.03 7.03
C ALA A 151 -1.88 -9.84 6.67
N MET A 152 -1.31 -9.80 5.45
CA MET A 152 -0.47 -8.70 4.99
C MET A 152 -1.32 -7.53 4.46
N PRO A 153 -1.29 -6.34 5.11
CA PRO A 153 -1.98 -5.16 4.58
C PRO A 153 -1.43 -4.76 3.21
N GLN A 154 -2.32 -4.35 2.29
CA GLN A 154 -1.92 -3.91 0.95
C GLN A 154 -0.95 -2.74 1.01
N GLN A 155 -1.09 -1.83 1.97
CA GLN A 155 -0.14 -0.72 2.14
C GLN A 155 1.28 -1.22 2.32
N ASN A 156 1.51 -2.24 3.17
CA ASN A 156 2.86 -2.72 3.44
C ASN A 156 3.45 -3.44 2.21
N LEU A 157 2.61 -4.13 1.45
CA LEU A 157 2.97 -4.73 0.17
C LEU A 157 3.31 -3.65 -0.88
N ALA A 158 2.52 -2.59 -0.96
CA ALA A 158 2.77 -1.44 -1.82
C ALA A 158 4.10 -0.76 -1.47
N GLU A 159 4.36 -0.53 -0.18
CA GLU A 159 5.59 0.09 0.31
C GLU A 159 6.84 -0.76 0.04
N PHE A 160 6.72 -2.08 0.14
CA PHE A 160 7.83 -2.99 -0.16
C PHE A 160 8.11 -3.10 -1.66
N THR A 161 7.08 -3.09 -2.50
CA THR A 161 7.19 -3.31 -3.95
C THR A 161 7.31 -2.04 -4.78
N GLY A 162 6.85 -0.89 -4.30
CA GLY A 162 6.85 0.37 -5.04
C GLY A 162 8.18 1.13 -5.02
N GLY A 163 8.97 0.95 -3.95
CA GLY A 163 10.27 1.61 -3.80
C GLY A 163 11.32 1.18 -4.83
N ALA A 164 12.54 1.69 -4.70
CA ALA A 164 13.62 1.45 -5.67
C ALA A 164 14.70 0.50 -5.14
N VAL A 165 15.26 -0.35 -6.01
CA VAL A 165 16.48 -1.12 -5.75
C VAL A 165 17.62 -0.47 -6.55
N PHE A 166 18.69 -0.09 -5.87
CA PHE A 166 19.87 0.54 -6.47
C PHE A 166 20.97 -0.49 -6.78
N HIS A 167 21.11 -1.49 -5.91
CA HIS A 167 22.05 -2.59 -6.04
C HIS A 167 21.47 -3.84 -5.38
N ASP A 168 21.75 -5.02 -5.92
CA ASP A 168 21.39 -6.29 -5.29
C ASP A 168 22.39 -7.40 -5.68
N GLY A 169 23.56 -7.39 -5.03
CA GLY A 169 24.60 -8.40 -5.22
C GLY A 169 24.28 -9.75 -4.57
N LEU A 170 23.25 -9.82 -3.71
CA LEU A 170 22.76 -11.07 -3.09
C LEU A 170 21.66 -11.74 -3.93
N GLY A 171 20.85 -10.95 -4.64
CA GLY A 171 19.68 -11.39 -5.41
C GLY A 171 18.44 -11.70 -4.55
N THR A 172 18.58 -11.73 -3.23
CA THR A 172 17.53 -12.11 -2.28
C THR A 172 16.41 -11.07 -2.21
N LEU A 173 16.75 -9.78 -2.25
CA LEU A 173 15.78 -8.70 -2.24
C LEU A 173 14.94 -8.69 -3.52
N THR A 174 15.59 -8.81 -4.68
CA THR A 174 14.91 -8.87 -5.98
C THR A 174 14.01 -10.10 -6.07
N ALA A 175 14.48 -11.26 -5.60
CA ALA A 175 13.66 -12.47 -5.55
C ALA A 175 12.42 -12.30 -4.66
N ALA A 176 12.58 -11.71 -3.46
CA ALA A 176 11.48 -11.44 -2.55
C ALA A 176 10.47 -10.45 -3.14
N ARG A 177 10.94 -9.37 -3.79
CA ARG A 177 10.07 -8.39 -4.46
C ARG A 177 9.31 -8.98 -5.63
N ARG A 178 9.92 -9.88 -6.41
CA ARG A 178 9.24 -10.59 -7.50
C ARG A 178 8.14 -11.50 -6.96
N ARG A 179 8.41 -12.23 -5.88
CA ARG A 179 7.42 -13.11 -5.23
C ARG A 179 6.23 -12.33 -4.67
N LEU A 180 6.49 -11.15 -4.10
CA LEU A 180 5.47 -10.28 -3.53
C LEU A 180 4.94 -9.23 -4.51
N ALA A 181 5.28 -9.33 -5.80
CA ALA A 181 4.93 -8.30 -6.79
C ALA A 181 3.41 -8.22 -7.01
N TRP A 182 2.74 -9.38 -6.94
CA TRP A 182 1.29 -9.46 -6.98
C TRP A 182 0.78 -10.71 -6.26
N TYR A 183 -0.51 -10.71 -5.92
CA TYR A 183 -1.19 -11.87 -5.37
C TYR A 183 -1.15 -13.08 -6.32
N PRO A 184 -1.02 -14.31 -5.80
CA PRO A 184 -1.38 -15.52 -6.52
C PRO A 184 -2.83 -15.45 -7.02
N ASP A 185 -3.10 -16.02 -8.20
CA ASP A 185 -4.37 -15.86 -8.91
C ASP A 185 -5.60 -16.26 -8.08
N GLN A 186 -5.51 -17.33 -7.29
CA GLN A 186 -6.61 -17.78 -6.43
C GLN A 186 -6.93 -16.77 -5.32
N ILE A 187 -5.90 -16.20 -4.71
CA ILE A 187 -6.04 -15.16 -3.67
C ILE A 187 -6.58 -13.89 -4.29
N TRP A 188 -6.09 -13.50 -5.47
CA TRP A 188 -6.59 -12.32 -6.19
C TRP A 188 -8.09 -12.43 -6.51
N ARG A 189 -8.55 -13.57 -7.06
CA ARG A 189 -9.97 -13.83 -7.34
C ARG A 189 -10.82 -13.75 -6.08
N TRP A 190 -10.34 -14.32 -4.97
CA TRP A 190 -11.05 -14.27 -3.69
C TRP A 190 -11.12 -12.84 -3.13
N LEU A 191 -10.05 -12.06 -3.20
CA LEU A 191 -10.04 -10.65 -2.76
C LEU A 191 -10.97 -9.77 -3.60
N LEU A 192 -11.05 -10.00 -4.92
CA LEU A 192 -12.03 -9.36 -5.80
C LEU A 192 -13.45 -9.74 -5.40
N ALA A 193 -13.71 -11.02 -5.14
CA ALA A 193 -15.03 -11.48 -4.68
C ALA A 193 -15.44 -10.81 -3.37
N CYS A 194 -14.52 -10.71 -2.40
CA CYS A 194 -14.75 -10.00 -1.15
C CYS A 194 -15.03 -8.51 -1.37
N GLN A 195 -14.30 -7.86 -2.28
CA GLN A 195 -14.50 -6.44 -2.57
C GLN A 195 -15.87 -6.18 -3.22
N TRP A 196 -16.32 -7.03 -4.13
CA TRP A 196 -17.67 -6.97 -4.69
C TRP A 196 -18.75 -7.25 -3.64
N GLN A 197 -18.52 -8.23 -2.75
CA GLN A 197 -19.42 -8.54 -1.64
C GLN A 197 -19.60 -7.35 -0.70
N ARG A 198 -18.55 -6.57 -0.46
CA ARG A 198 -18.62 -5.33 0.33
C ARG A 198 -19.50 -4.27 -0.34
N VAL A 199 -19.35 -4.10 -1.66
CA VAL A 199 -20.20 -3.18 -2.43
C VAL A 199 -21.65 -3.61 -2.31
N SER A 200 -21.96 -4.88 -2.56
CA SER A 200 -23.32 -5.43 -2.57
C SER A 200 -24.06 -5.26 -1.24
N GLN A 201 -23.33 -5.28 -0.12
CA GLN A 201 -23.90 -5.11 1.22
C GLN A 201 -24.44 -3.70 1.46
N GLU A 202 -24.01 -2.69 0.70
CA GLU A 202 -24.35 -1.28 0.94
C GLU A 202 -25.05 -0.58 -0.23
N GLU A 203 -25.14 -1.17 -1.44
CA GLU A 203 -25.64 -0.48 -2.64
C GLU A 203 -27.02 0.18 -2.43
N ALA A 204 -27.94 -0.53 -1.76
CA ALA A 204 -29.29 -0.03 -1.49
C ALA A 204 -29.34 0.98 -0.32
N PHE A 205 -28.30 1.07 0.51
CA PHE A 205 -28.34 1.83 1.76
C PHE A 205 -28.38 3.33 1.55
N VAL A 206 -27.82 3.83 0.44
CA VAL A 206 -27.90 5.25 0.07
C VAL A 206 -29.36 5.70 -0.07
N GLY A 207 -30.18 4.88 -0.74
CA GLY A 207 -31.63 5.12 -0.87
C GLY A 207 -32.40 4.85 0.41
N ARG A 208 -32.03 3.83 1.18
CA ARG A 208 -32.67 3.54 2.49
C ARG A 208 -32.47 4.67 3.50
N CYS A 209 -31.29 5.28 3.54
CA CYS A 209 -31.04 6.47 4.36
C CYS A 209 -31.93 7.63 3.91
N ALA A 210 -32.08 7.84 2.60
CA ALA A 210 -32.93 8.89 2.06
C ALA A 210 -34.42 8.69 2.38
N GLU A 211 -34.93 7.46 2.34
CA GLU A 211 -36.30 7.14 2.79
C GLU A 211 -36.54 7.52 4.25
N ALA A 212 -35.51 7.47 5.09
CA ALA A 212 -35.56 7.88 6.50
C ALA A 212 -35.35 9.39 6.70
N GLY A 213 -35.12 10.17 5.63
CA GLY A 213 -34.75 11.58 5.71
C GLY A 213 -33.32 11.83 6.19
N ASP A 214 -32.46 10.81 6.20
CA ASP A 214 -31.07 10.85 6.67
C ASP A 214 -30.10 11.11 5.50
N ASP A 215 -30.01 12.37 5.06
CA ASP A 215 -29.08 12.74 3.98
C ASP A 215 -27.61 12.55 4.40
N LEU A 216 -27.28 12.80 5.66
CA LEU A 216 -25.91 12.61 6.17
C LEU A 216 -25.51 11.13 6.11
N GLY A 217 -26.36 10.22 6.58
CA GLY A 217 -26.12 8.78 6.47
C GLY A 217 -26.01 8.33 5.02
N SER A 218 -26.84 8.86 4.14
CA SER A 218 -26.77 8.59 2.70
C SER A 218 -25.42 9.03 2.09
N ALA A 219 -24.90 10.20 2.48
CA ALA A 219 -23.58 10.68 2.06
C ALA A 219 -22.42 9.84 2.65
N VAL A 220 -22.52 9.42 3.92
CA VAL A 220 -21.53 8.55 4.57
C VAL A 220 -21.43 7.19 3.88
N VAL A 221 -22.58 6.57 3.57
CA VAL A 221 -22.64 5.30 2.82
C VAL A 221 -22.07 5.48 1.40
N ALA A 222 -22.43 6.55 0.70
CA ALA A 222 -21.83 6.83 -0.61
C ALA A 222 -20.30 6.99 -0.54
N GLY A 223 -19.78 7.61 0.52
CA GLY A 223 -18.34 7.68 0.79
C GLY A 223 -17.68 6.31 0.93
N ARG A 224 -18.34 5.36 1.61
CA ARG A 224 -17.87 3.97 1.76
C ARG A 224 -17.87 3.23 0.42
N LEU A 225 -18.95 3.35 -0.36
CA LEU A 225 -19.06 2.75 -1.69
C LEU A 225 -18.01 3.31 -2.66
N VAL A 226 -17.79 4.62 -2.68
CA VAL A 226 -16.72 5.25 -3.49
C VAL A 226 -15.34 4.72 -3.09
N ARG A 227 -15.06 4.59 -1.78
CA ARG A 227 -13.82 3.99 -1.29
C ARG A 227 -13.67 2.55 -1.78
N ASP A 228 -14.72 1.73 -1.68
CA ASP A 228 -14.70 0.33 -2.09
C ASP A 228 -14.54 0.16 -3.61
N LEU A 229 -15.14 1.03 -4.43
CA LEU A 229 -14.94 1.06 -5.88
C LEU A 229 -13.50 1.45 -6.27
N MET A 230 -12.90 2.44 -5.59
CA MET A 230 -11.50 2.80 -5.82
C MET A 230 -10.55 1.63 -5.51
N ARG A 231 -10.80 0.92 -4.40
CA ARG A 231 -10.02 -0.27 -4.03
C ARG A 231 -10.22 -1.42 -5.00
N LEU A 232 -11.45 -1.62 -5.48
CA LEU A 232 -11.77 -2.62 -6.50
C LEU A 232 -11.03 -2.34 -7.82
N CYS A 233 -10.99 -1.09 -8.28
CA CYS A 233 -10.24 -0.71 -9.47
C CYS A 233 -8.73 -0.96 -9.31
N LEU A 234 -8.16 -0.68 -8.13
CA LEU A 234 -6.77 -0.99 -7.84
C LEU A 234 -6.49 -2.50 -7.91
N LEU A 235 -7.37 -3.33 -7.33
CA LEU A 235 -7.27 -4.79 -7.44
C LEU A 235 -7.36 -5.27 -8.89
N LEU A 236 -8.31 -4.76 -9.68
CA LEU A 236 -8.47 -5.12 -11.10
C LEU A 236 -7.24 -4.75 -11.94
N HIS A 237 -6.60 -3.62 -11.66
CA HIS A 237 -5.37 -3.18 -12.31
C HIS A 237 -4.08 -3.74 -11.69
N ARG A 238 -4.19 -4.72 -10.80
CA ARG A 238 -3.05 -5.35 -10.12
C ARG A 238 -2.14 -4.35 -9.39
N ARG A 239 -2.74 -3.43 -8.64
CA ARG A 239 -2.07 -2.43 -7.80
C ARG A 239 -2.51 -2.59 -6.35
N TYR A 240 -1.54 -2.66 -5.43
CA TYR A 240 -1.83 -2.66 -4.01
C TYR A 240 -2.36 -1.29 -3.58
N ALA A 241 -3.41 -1.28 -2.75
CA ALA A 241 -3.91 -0.04 -2.16
C ALA A 241 -2.88 0.58 -1.21
N PRO A 242 -2.58 1.89 -1.33
CA PRO A 242 -1.67 2.57 -0.41
C PRO A 242 -2.40 2.97 0.89
N TYR A 243 -1.68 3.67 1.78
CA TYR A 243 -2.30 4.36 2.92
C TYR A 243 -3.45 5.27 2.49
N GLY A 244 -4.49 5.38 3.31
CA GLY A 244 -5.78 5.98 2.95
C GLY A 244 -5.71 7.38 2.35
N LYS A 245 -4.80 8.24 2.84
CA LYS A 245 -4.65 9.61 2.31
C LYS A 245 -4.17 9.66 0.84
N TRP A 246 -3.58 8.58 0.34
CA TRP A 246 -3.11 8.46 -1.04
C TRP A 246 -3.98 7.56 -1.90
N LEU A 247 -5.09 7.03 -1.39
CA LEU A 247 -6.00 6.18 -2.17
C LEU A 247 -6.46 6.88 -3.44
N GLY A 248 -6.90 8.14 -3.33
CA GLY A 248 -7.31 8.95 -4.47
C GLY A 248 -6.18 9.20 -5.48
N THR A 249 -4.95 9.42 -5.01
CA THR A 249 -3.77 9.63 -5.88
C THR A 249 -3.35 8.34 -6.58
N ALA A 250 -3.44 7.18 -5.91
CA ALA A 250 -3.16 5.90 -6.55
C ALA A 250 -4.24 5.56 -7.58
N PHE A 251 -5.51 5.75 -7.24
CA PHE A 251 -6.62 5.56 -8.15
C PHE A 251 -6.51 6.46 -9.38
N SER A 252 -6.17 7.75 -9.23
CA SER A 252 -6.08 8.69 -10.35
C SER A 252 -4.99 8.35 -11.38
N ARG A 253 -4.06 7.46 -11.04
CA ARG A 253 -3.03 6.94 -11.95
C ARG A 253 -3.48 5.72 -12.76
N LEU A 254 -4.70 5.21 -12.53
CA LEU A 254 -5.27 4.08 -13.27
C LEU A 254 -5.85 4.56 -14.62
N PRO A 255 -5.81 3.73 -15.68
CA PRO A 255 -6.42 4.06 -16.97
C PRO A 255 -7.91 4.43 -16.89
N VAL A 256 -8.68 3.70 -16.07
CA VAL A 256 -10.13 3.90 -15.89
C VAL A 256 -10.49 5.17 -15.10
N ALA A 257 -9.51 5.82 -14.48
CA ALA A 257 -9.77 6.89 -13.52
C ALA A 257 -10.43 8.12 -14.16
N GLY A 258 -10.14 8.43 -15.42
CA GLY A 258 -10.72 9.57 -16.13
C GLY A 258 -12.24 9.47 -16.24
N GLU A 259 -12.74 8.29 -16.62
CA GLU A 259 -14.17 8.00 -16.74
C GLU A 259 -14.85 7.98 -15.36
N LEU A 260 -14.29 7.22 -14.42
CA LEU A 260 -14.89 7.04 -13.09
C LEU A 260 -14.82 8.28 -12.19
N SER A 261 -13.78 9.11 -12.31
CA SER A 261 -13.61 10.26 -11.41
C SER A 261 -14.77 11.23 -11.44
N VAL A 262 -15.45 11.37 -12.59
CA VAL A 262 -16.64 12.22 -12.71
C VAL A 262 -17.77 11.64 -11.86
N SER A 263 -18.14 10.38 -12.09
CA SER A 263 -19.22 9.70 -11.35
C SER A 263 -18.94 9.66 -9.84
N LEU A 264 -17.72 9.29 -9.43
CA LEU A 264 -17.36 9.20 -8.01
C LEU A 264 -17.39 10.57 -7.31
N ARG A 265 -16.88 11.63 -7.95
CA ARG A 265 -16.93 13.00 -7.38
C ARG A 265 -18.36 13.53 -7.32
N SER A 266 -19.15 13.31 -8.37
CA SER A 266 -20.54 13.76 -8.42
C SER A 266 -21.41 13.02 -7.42
N ALA A 267 -21.17 11.73 -7.16
CA ALA A 267 -21.83 11.00 -6.08
C ALA A 267 -21.54 11.60 -4.70
N LEU A 268 -20.28 11.95 -4.42
CA LEU A 268 -19.90 12.59 -3.15
C LEU A 268 -20.43 14.02 -3.00
N ALA A 269 -20.53 14.77 -4.10
CA ALA A 269 -20.98 16.15 -4.10
C ALA A 269 -22.51 16.31 -4.17
N ALA A 270 -23.25 15.23 -4.48
CA ALA A 270 -24.69 15.26 -4.59
C ALA A 270 -25.35 15.63 -3.25
N VAL A 271 -26.28 16.58 -3.30
CA VAL A 271 -27.07 17.07 -2.16
C VAL A 271 -28.44 16.41 -2.04
N ASP A 272 -28.76 15.53 -2.99
CA ASP A 272 -29.99 14.75 -3.01
C ASP A 272 -29.71 13.29 -3.39
N TYR A 273 -30.57 12.39 -2.91
CA TYR A 273 -30.46 10.96 -3.16
C TYR A 273 -30.56 10.60 -4.65
N PRO A 274 -31.53 11.11 -5.44
CA PRO A 274 -31.63 10.71 -6.83
C PRO A 274 -30.36 10.99 -7.63
N ALA A 275 -29.69 12.13 -7.42
CA ALA A 275 -28.40 12.41 -8.05
C ALA A 275 -27.30 11.47 -7.55
N ARG A 276 -27.22 11.24 -6.24
CA ARG A 276 -26.24 10.35 -5.62
C ARG A 276 -26.35 8.91 -6.15
N GLU A 277 -27.57 8.37 -6.22
CA GLU A 277 -27.83 7.02 -6.77
C GLU A 277 -27.43 6.92 -8.23
N ARG A 278 -27.84 7.88 -9.08
CA ARG A 278 -27.51 7.86 -10.51
C ARG A 278 -26.00 7.76 -10.71
N HIS A 279 -25.23 8.63 -10.05
CA HIS A 279 -23.78 8.66 -10.18
C HIS A 279 -23.08 7.43 -9.61
N LEU A 280 -23.59 6.86 -8.51
CA LEU A 280 -23.08 5.57 -8.02
C LEU A 280 -23.33 4.45 -9.00
N CYS A 281 -24.54 4.36 -9.57
CA CYS A 281 -24.86 3.35 -10.57
C CYS A 281 -24.04 3.52 -11.86
N ASP A 282 -23.80 4.75 -12.32
CA ASP A 282 -22.88 5.01 -13.45
C ASP A 282 -21.48 4.43 -13.14
N ALA A 283 -20.99 4.64 -11.92
CA ALA A 283 -19.72 4.08 -11.49
C ALA A 283 -19.74 2.54 -11.38
N TYR A 284 -20.84 1.96 -10.89
CA TYR A 284 -21.00 0.50 -10.79
C TYR A 284 -20.93 -0.17 -12.17
N GLU A 285 -21.65 0.38 -13.15
CA GLU A 285 -21.69 -0.16 -14.51
C GLU A 285 -20.30 -0.13 -15.17
N THR A 286 -19.55 0.97 -15.04
CA THR A 286 -18.17 1.08 -15.54
C THR A 286 -17.26 0.05 -14.85
N VAL A 287 -17.32 -0.10 -13.52
CA VAL A 287 -16.46 -1.07 -12.81
C VAL A 287 -16.87 -2.52 -13.11
N ALA A 288 -18.15 -2.79 -13.33
CA ALA A 288 -18.65 -4.09 -13.76
C ALA A 288 -18.14 -4.46 -15.17
N ALA A 289 -18.10 -3.49 -16.09
CA ALA A 289 -17.48 -3.68 -17.40
C ALA A 289 -15.99 -4.02 -17.27
N LEU A 290 -15.24 -3.28 -16.44
CA LEU A 290 -13.83 -3.56 -16.16
C LEU A 290 -13.62 -4.96 -15.54
N GLN A 291 -14.54 -5.41 -14.68
CA GLN A 291 -14.51 -6.78 -14.15
C GLN A 291 -14.72 -7.83 -15.24
N ASN A 292 -15.62 -7.60 -16.20
CA ASN A 292 -15.79 -8.51 -17.34
C ASN A 292 -14.53 -8.55 -18.23
N GLU A 293 -13.90 -7.40 -18.46
CA GLU A 293 -12.65 -7.30 -19.24
C GLU A 293 -11.48 -8.08 -18.61
N SER A 294 -11.52 -8.32 -17.29
CA SER A 294 -10.50 -9.12 -16.60
C SER A 294 -10.46 -10.59 -17.06
N GLY A 295 -11.54 -11.10 -17.66
CA GLY A 295 -11.64 -12.49 -18.13
C GLY A 295 -11.60 -13.55 -17.02
N LEU A 296 -11.80 -13.15 -15.75
CA LEU A 296 -11.74 -14.05 -14.60
C LEU A 296 -12.98 -14.93 -14.46
N THR A 297 -14.11 -14.52 -15.04
CA THR A 297 -15.40 -15.22 -15.07
C THR A 297 -16.00 -15.12 -16.47
N GLU A 298 -17.07 -15.87 -16.74
CA GLU A 298 -17.96 -15.55 -17.86
C GLU A 298 -18.50 -14.12 -17.70
N PRO A 299 -18.66 -13.35 -18.81
CA PRO A 299 -19.19 -12.00 -18.73
C PRO A 299 -20.59 -11.96 -18.12
N LEU A 300 -20.78 -11.06 -17.16
CA LEU A 300 -22.08 -10.78 -16.56
C LEU A 300 -22.67 -9.50 -17.15
N ASP A 301 -23.99 -9.43 -17.23
CA ASP A 301 -24.69 -8.19 -17.59
C ASP A 301 -24.37 -7.09 -16.56
N PRO A 302 -23.68 -5.99 -16.98
CA PRO A 302 -23.17 -4.96 -16.10
C PRO A 302 -24.21 -3.89 -15.76
N THR A 303 -25.43 -3.95 -16.31
CA THR A 303 -26.42 -2.87 -16.14
C THR A 303 -27.03 -2.81 -14.74
N ARG A 304 -27.41 -1.62 -14.29
CA ARG A 304 -28.19 -1.44 -13.05
C ARG A 304 -29.61 -2.00 -13.18
N ARG A 305 -30.23 -2.32 -12.05
CA ARG A 305 -31.59 -2.87 -11.97
C ARG A 305 -32.23 -2.57 -10.60
N PRO A 306 -33.56 -2.73 -10.45
CA PRO A 306 -34.24 -2.56 -9.18
C PRO A 306 -33.74 -3.51 -8.08
N TYR A 307 -33.58 -3.00 -6.87
CA TYR A 307 -33.24 -3.80 -5.69
C TYR A 307 -34.46 -4.56 -5.17
N HIS A 308 -34.68 -5.77 -5.69
CA HIS A 308 -35.90 -6.56 -5.42
C HIS A 308 -37.16 -5.72 -5.71
N ASP A 309 -38.13 -5.70 -4.78
CA ASP A 309 -39.37 -4.92 -4.88
C ASP A 309 -39.21 -3.46 -4.40
N ARG A 310 -37.98 -2.98 -4.16
CA ARG A 310 -37.70 -1.62 -3.68
C ARG A 310 -37.39 -0.67 -4.85
N PRO A 311 -37.62 0.66 -4.70
CA PRO A 311 -37.43 1.62 -5.79
C PRO A 311 -35.96 1.95 -6.09
N PHE A 312 -35.00 1.39 -5.35
CA PHE A 312 -33.58 1.70 -5.51
C PHE A 312 -32.96 0.99 -6.71
N GLN A 313 -32.05 1.66 -7.40
CA GLN A 313 -31.23 1.03 -8.44
C GLN A 313 -29.90 0.55 -7.87
N VAL A 314 -29.53 -0.69 -8.18
CA VAL A 314 -28.27 -1.33 -7.77
C VAL A 314 -27.69 -2.16 -8.91
N LEU A 315 -26.46 -2.62 -8.76
CA LEU A 315 -25.85 -3.57 -9.69
C LEU A 315 -26.27 -5.03 -9.39
N HIS A 316 -26.66 -5.30 -8.13
CA HIS A 316 -26.59 -6.64 -7.54
C HIS A 316 -25.16 -7.17 -7.60
N ALA A 317 -24.24 -6.43 -6.99
CA ALA A 317 -22.80 -6.72 -6.98
C ALA A 317 -22.46 -8.12 -6.42
N GLU A 318 -23.35 -8.74 -5.64
CA GLU A 318 -23.21 -10.12 -5.18
C GLU A 318 -23.13 -11.11 -6.34
N ARG A 319 -23.70 -10.79 -7.51
CA ARG A 319 -23.59 -11.62 -8.72
C ARG A 319 -22.13 -11.75 -9.17
N PHE A 320 -21.37 -10.66 -9.13
CA PHE A 320 -19.94 -10.64 -9.46
C PHE A 320 -19.13 -11.36 -8.37
N ALA A 321 -19.46 -11.14 -7.09
CA ALA A 321 -18.82 -11.85 -5.98
C ALA A 321 -18.99 -13.37 -6.08
N GLN A 322 -20.21 -13.83 -6.33
CA GLN A 322 -20.55 -15.26 -6.48
C GLN A 322 -19.90 -15.87 -7.71
N ALA A 323 -19.91 -15.17 -8.85
CA ALA A 323 -19.26 -15.65 -10.07
C ALA A 323 -17.75 -15.84 -9.85
N LEU A 324 -17.07 -14.88 -9.22
CA LEU A 324 -15.65 -15.01 -8.88
C LEU A 324 -15.38 -16.16 -7.89
N ALA A 325 -16.19 -16.25 -6.83
CA ALA A 325 -16.07 -17.30 -5.82
C ALA A 325 -16.26 -18.71 -6.43
N ALA A 326 -17.15 -18.85 -7.41
CA ALA A 326 -17.36 -20.12 -8.13
C ALA A 326 -16.14 -20.57 -8.94
N THR A 327 -15.20 -19.67 -9.25
CA THR A 327 -13.96 -20.01 -9.97
C THR A 327 -12.81 -20.46 -9.07
N LEU A 328 -13.00 -20.45 -7.76
CA LEU A 328 -11.97 -20.85 -6.81
C LEU A 328 -11.81 -22.37 -6.80
N THR A 329 -10.56 -22.82 -6.90
CA THR A 329 -10.12 -24.21 -6.81
C THR A 329 -9.31 -24.49 -5.55
N ASP A 330 -8.74 -23.46 -4.92
CA ASP A 330 -8.03 -23.59 -3.64
C ASP A 330 -9.00 -24.00 -2.51
N PRO A 331 -8.73 -25.12 -1.80
CA PRO A 331 -9.66 -25.66 -0.82
C PRO A 331 -9.80 -24.80 0.43
N GLU A 332 -8.77 -24.06 0.83
CA GLU A 332 -8.85 -23.14 1.98
C GLU A 332 -9.74 -21.97 1.62
N LEU A 333 -9.48 -21.29 0.49
CA LEU A 333 -10.26 -20.12 0.06
C LEU A 333 -11.73 -20.42 -0.21
N ARG A 334 -12.08 -21.64 -0.67
CA ARG A 334 -13.46 -22.04 -0.96
C ARG A 334 -14.36 -22.12 0.28
N VAL A 335 -13.79 -22.37 1.45
CA VAL A 335 -14.55 -22.50 2.70
C VAL A 335 -14.54 -21.22 3.53
N LEU A 336 -13.72 -20.22 3.16
CA LEU A 336 -13.68 -18.94 3.86
C LEU A 336 -14.93 -18.11 3.59
N PRO A 337 -15.46 -17.41 4.61
CA PRO A 337 -16.43 -16.35 4.36
C PRO A 337 -15.77 -15.24 3.51
N LEU A 338 -16.54 -14.60 2.63
CA LEU A 338 -16.06 -13.49 1.78
C LEU A 338 -15.88 -12.17 2.57
N THR A 339 -15.08 -12.22 3.63
CA THR A 339 -14.79 -11.10 4.53
C THR A 339 -13.63 -10.23 4.03
N GLY A 340 -12.70 -10.81 3.25
CA GLY A 340 -11.54 -10.13 2.67
C GLY A 340 -10.25 -10.24 3.49
N SER A 341 -9.15 -9.70 2.94
CA SER A 341 -7.90 -9.52 3.68
C SER A 341 -8.09 -8.56 4.84
N VAL A 342 -7.14 -8.55 5.79
CA VAL A 342 -7.25 -7.76 7.02
C VAL A 342 -7.61 -6.29 6.76
N ASP A 343 -7.04 -5.69 5.72
CA ASP A 343 -7.25 -4.29 5.36
C ASP A 343 -8.44 -4.03 4.41
N GLN A 344 -9.21 -5.06 4.05
CA GLN A 344 -10.54 -4.94 3.44
C GLN A 344 -11.65 -4.82 4.49
N TRP A 345 -11.45 -5.33 5.71
CA TRP A 345 -12.48 -5.29 6.77
C TRP A 345 -12.07 -4.48 8.01
N THR A 346 -10.80 -4.08 8.16
CA THR A 346 -10.38 -3.08 9.14
C THR A 346 -9.61 -1.92 8.49
N ASP A 347 -9.89 -0.70 8.95
CA ASP A 347 -9.16 0.53 8.60
C ASP A 347 -8.49 1.19 9.82
N ASN A 348 -8.44 0.47 10.95
CA ASN A 348 -7.81 0.97 12.16
C ASN A 348 -6.28 1.06 11.96
N THR A 349 -5.76 2.30 11.96
CA THR A 349 -4.34 2.57 11.69
C THR A 349 -3.42 1.89 12.71
N ASP A 350 -3.79 1.87 13.99
CA ASP A 350 -2.99 1.24 15.04
C ASP A 350 -2.92 -0.28 14.89
N LEU A 351 -4.02 -0.90 14.46
CA LEU A 351 -4.11 -2.33 14.20
C LEU A 351 -3.28 -2.73 12.98
N LEU A 352 -3.43 -2.00 11.87
CA LEU A 352 -2.70 -2.25 10.60
C LEU A 352 -1.18 -2.11 10.75
N GLY A 353 -0.70 -1.43 11.79
CA GLY A 353 0.71 -1.37 12.16
C GLY A 353 1.25 -2.57 12.95
N ARG A 354 0.40 -3.51 13.41
CA ARG A 354 0.78 -4.56 14.37
C ARG A 354 0.60 -5.98 13.83
N GLN A 355 1.71 -6.61 13.42
CA GLN A 355 1.69 -7.92 12.76
C GLN A 355 1.01 -9.05 13.54
N ARG A 356 1.26 -9.16 14.86
CA ARG A 356 0.68 -10.22 15.70
C ARG A 356 -0.86 -10.16 15.75
N PRO A 357 -1.49 -9.02 16.11
CA PRO A 357 -2.92 -8.83 15.98
C PRO A 357 -3.50 -9.13 14.60
N LEU A 358 -2.82 -8.74 13.51
CA LEU A 358 -3.33 -8.98 12.14
C LEU A 358 -3.45 -10.49 11.83
N ARG A 359 -2.45 -11.28 12.24
CA ARG A 359 -2.49 -12.74 12.08
C ARG A 359 -3.61 -13.37 12.92
N ALA A 360 -3.72 -12.98 14.19
CA ALA A 360 -4.79 -13.46 15.07
C ALA A 360 -6.19 -13.09 14.54
N ALA A 361 -6.32 -11.91 13.92
CA ALA A 361 -7.55 -11.45 13.30
C ALA A 361 -7.97 -12.31 12.11
N ILE A 362 -7.01 -12.71 11.26
CA ILE A 362 -7.28 -13.64 10.15
C ILE A 362 -7.55 -15.06 10.67
N GLU A 363 -6.82 -15.51 11.69
CA GLU A 363 -7.07 -16.82 12.31
C GLU A 363 -8.47 -16.91 12.94
N ALA A 364 -9.02 -15.82 13.45
CA ALA A 364 -10.39 -15.79 14.00
C ALA A 364 -11.50 -15.87 12.94
N LEU A 365 -11.17 -15.74 11.64
CA LEU A 365 -12.11 -15.90 10.52
C LEU A 365 -12.16 -17.35 9.99
N LEU A 366 -11.25 -18.20 10.47
CA LEU A 366 -11.11 -19.63 10.14
C LEU A 366 -11.83 -20.48 11.19
#